data_AF-A0A0F8YA40-F1
#
_entry.id   AF-A0A0F8YA40-F1
#
_cell.length_a   1.000
_cell.length_b   1.000
_cell.length_c   1.000
_cell.angle_alpha   90.00
_cell.angle_beta   90.00
_cell.angle_gamma   90.00
#
_symmetry.space_group_name_H-M   'P 1'
#
loop_
_entity.id
_entity.type
_entity.pdbx_description
1 polymer ?
#
loop_
_entity_poly.entity_id
_entity_poly.type
_entity_poly.pdbx_seq_one_letter_code
_entity_poly.pdbx_strand_id
1 'polypeptide(L)' 'MTGYVIRRILWMIPLLWAVATVTFFLMHAVEGGPFDREKELPPNVIANLEKKYNLDKPLVEQYGL' A
#
# COMPACT_ATOMS: atom_id res chain seq x y z
N MET A 1 -3.39 6.22 -35.18
CA MET A 1 -3.84 5.23 -34.18
C MET A 1 -2.77 4.96 -33.11
N THR A 2 -1.56 4.52 -33.48
CA THR A 2 -0.51 4.14 -32.50
C THR A 2 -0.09 5.26 -31.54
N GLY A 3 0.09 6.50 -32.02
CA GLY A 3 0.44 7.64 -31.16
C GLY A 3 -0.64 7.99 -30.11
N TYR A 4 -1.92 7.75 -30.42
CA TYR A 4 -3.01 7.94 -29.46
C TYR A 4 -2.99 6.87 -28.36
N VAL A 5 -2.71 5.60 -28.72
CA VAL A 5 -2.58 4.50 -27.76
C VAL A 5 -1.41 4.73 -26.81
N ILE A 6 -0.24 5.13 -27.33
CA ILE A 6 0.93 5.44 -26.50
C ILE A 6 0.63 6.59 -25.55
N ARG A 7 0.04 7.69 -26.04
CA ARG A 7 -0.34 8.82 -25.19
C ARG A 7 -1.30 8.38 -24.08
N ARG A 8 -2.28 7.55 -24.39
CA ARG A 8 -3.24 7.03 -23.41
C ARG A 8 -2.57 6.17 -22.34
N ILE A 9 -1.64 5.29 -22.71
CA ILE A 9 -0.88 4.47 -21.74
C ILE A 9 0.00 5.35 -20.85
N LEU A 10 0.66 6.36 -21.43
CA LEU A 10 1.46 7.32 -20.64
C LEU A 10 0.61 8.09 -19.63
N TRP A 11 -0.63 8.44 -19.96
CA TRP A 11 -1.58 9.06 -19.02
C TRP A 11 -2.11 8.10 -17.95
N MET A 12 -2.09 6.79 -18.19
CA MET A 12 -2.50 5.81 -17.19
C MET A 12 -1.49 5.67 -16.06
N ILE A 13 -0.20 5.85 -16.33
CA ILE A 13 0.87 5.77 -15.31
C ILE A 13 0.63 6.75 -14.15
N PRO A 14 0.51 8.08 -14.37
CA PRO A 14 0.26 9.02 -13.28
C PRO A 14 -1.11 8.82 -12.64
N LEU A 15 -2.11 8.36 -13.39
CA LEU A 15 -3.44 8.05 -12.84
C LEU A 15 -3.37 6.89 -11.85
N LEU A 16 -2.76 5.76 -12.25
CA LEU A 16 -2.60 4.59 -11.39
C LEU A 16 -1.71 4.91 -10.20
N TRP A 17 -0.64 5.69 -10.40
CA TRP A 17 0.21 6.16 -9.31
C TRP A 17 -0.57 7.02 -8.32
N ALA A 18 -1.33 8.01 -8.79
CA ALA A 18 -2.15 8.85 -7.92
C ALA A 18 -3.21 8.04 -7.15
N VAL A 19 -3.89 7.10 -7.81
CA VAL A 19 -4.85 6.20 -7.15
C VAL A 19 -4.15 5.36 -6.10
N ALA A 20 -2.98 4.78 -6.40
CA ALA A 20 -2.20 4.00 -5.44
C ALA A 20 -1.73 4.84 -4.25
N THR A 21 -1.28 6.08 -4.48
CA THR A 21 -0.90 7.02 -3.43
C THR A 21 -2.10 7.29 -2.51
N VAL A 22 -3.24 7.64 -3.09
CA VAL A 22 -4.45 7.96 -2.33
C VAL A 22 -4.95 6.75 -1.54
N THR A 23 -5.02 5.56 -2.15
CA THR A 23 -5.47 4.36 -1.43
C THR A 23 -4.50 3.97 -0.32
N PHE A 24 -3.19 4.10 -0.53
CA PHE A 24 -2.17 3.85 0.48
C PHE A 24 -2.33 4.77 1.69
N PHE A 25 -2.48 6.08 1.47
CA PHE A 25 -2.70 7.03 2.55
C PHE A 25 -4.03 6.82 3.25
N LEU A 26 -5.11 6.49 2.51
CA LEU A 26 -6.39 6.16 3.10
C LEU A 26 -6.30 4.95 4.03
N MET A 27 -5.59 3.89 3.61
CA MET A 27 -5.40 2.70 4.46
C MET A 27 -4.59 3.01 5.73
N HIS A 28 -3.59 3.90 5.65
CA HIS A 28 -2.79 4.31 6.81
C HIS A 28 -3.49 5.34 7.72
N ALA A 29 -4.44 6.10 7.18
CA ALA A 29 -5.22 7.08 7.93
C ALA A 29 -6.34 6.42 8.76
N VAL A 30 -6.74 5.19 8.43
CA VAL A 30 -7.70 4.43 9.24
C VAL A 30 -7.02 4.01 10.54
N GLU A 31 -7.64 4.34 11.66
CA GLU A 31 -7.23 3.88 13.00
C GLU A 31 -7.48 2.37 13.12
N GLY A 32 -6.46 1.56 12.85
CA GLY A 32 -6.48 0.11 12.98
C GLY A 32 -5.48 -0.60 12.05
N GLY A 33 -4.74 -1.57 12.57
CA GLY A 33 -3.77 -2.36 11.83
C GLY A 33 -4.41 -3.50 11.01
N PRO A 34 -3.71 -4.02 9.98
CA PRO A 34 -4.21 -5.12 9.16
C PRO A 34 -4.51 -6.40 9.95
N PHE A 35 -4.01 -6.51 11.19
CA PHE A 35 -4.17 -7.67 12.06
C PHE A 35 -5.15 -7.45 13.23
N ASP A 36 -5.74 -6.26 13.37
CA ASP A 36 -6.57 -5.90 14.53
C ASP A 36 -8.04 -6.36 14.42
N ARG A 37 -8.45 -6.93 13.29
CA ARG A 37 -9.88 -7.09 12.94
C ARG A 37 -10.54 -8.41 13.34
N GLU A 38 -9.79 -9.49 13.59
CA GLU A 38 -10.39 -10.83 13.74
C GLU A 38 -10.08 -11.53 15.07
N LYS A 39 -8.95 -11.23 15.72
CA LYS A 39 -8.59 -11.84 17.01
C LYS A 39 -7.45 -11.03 17.63
N GLU A 40 -7.50 -10.78 18.94
CA GLU A 40 -6.32 -10.28 19.66
C GLU A 40 -5.21 -11.34 19.56
N LEU A 41 -4.35 -11.17 18.56
CA LEU A 41 -3.18 -12.01 18.39
C LEU A 41 -2.19 -11.64 19.49
N PRO A 42 -1.53 -12.62 20.12
CA PRO A 42 -0.51 -12.29 21.10
C PRO A 42 0.60 -11.47 20.41
N PRO A 43 1.19 -10.48 21.12
CA PRO A 43 2.01 -9.43 20.51
C PRO A 43 3.27 -9.97 19.82
N ASN A 44 3.74 -11.16 20.22
CA ASN A 44 4.84 -11.87 19.57
C ASN A 44 4.48 -12.37 18.16
N VAL A 45 3.22 -12.74 17.91
CA VAL A 45 2.75 -13.15 16.59
C VAL A 45 2.60 -11.93 15.69
N ILE A 46 2.07 -10.82 16.22
CA ILE A 46 1.94 -9.55 15.49
C ILE A 46 3.32 -9.08 15.02
N ALA A 47 4.31 -8.98 15.91
CA ALA A 47 5.66 -8.54 15.54
C ALA A 47 6.34 -9.41 14.48
N ASN A 48 6.10 -10.73 14.51
CA ASN A 48 6.62 -11.65 13.49
C ASN A 48 5.89 -11.51 12.16
N LEU A 49 4.58 -11.23 12.19
CA LEU A 49 3.78 -10.97 10.99
C LEU A 49 4.17 -9.63 10.37
N GLU A 50 4.33 -8.57 11.16
CA GLU A 50 4.78 -7.26 10.70
C GLU A 50 6.13 -7.38 9.98
N LYS A 51 7.11 -8.05 10.58
CA LYS A 51 8.40 -8.34 9.94
C LYS A 51 8.26 -9.16 8.66
N LYS A 52 7.41 -10.19 8.67
CA LYS A 52 7.19 -11.05 7.49
C LYS A 52 6.57 -10.27 6.33
N TYR A 53 5.67 -9.34 6.62
CA TYR A 53 4.97 -8.51 5.65
C TYR A 53 5.62 -7.13 5.43
N ASN A 54 6.81 -6.88 6.01
CA ASN A 54 7.54 -5.62 5.89
C ASN A 54 6.76 -4.40 6.41
N LEU A 55 5.79 -4.62 7.30
CA LEU A 55 4.96 -3.56 7.90
C LEU A 55 5.71 -2.82 9.04
N ASP A 56 6.86 -3.33 9.46
CA ASP A 56 7.77 -2.70 10.42
C ASP A 56 8.68 -1.64 9.78
N LYS A 57 8.67 -1.52 8.45
CA LYS A 57 9.56 -0.63 7.69
C LYS A 57 8.98 0.77 7.48
N PRO A 58 9.80 1.76 7.11
CA PRO A 58 9.33 3.10 6.78
C PRO A 58 8.27 3.08 5.67
N LEU A 59 7.31 4.01 5.73
CA LEU A 59 6.21 4.11 4.75
C LEU A 59 6.68 4.19 3.29
N VAL A 60 7.87 4.75 3.05
CA VAL A 60 8.48 4.85 1.72
C VAL A 60 8.78 3.45 1.16
N GLU A 61 9.36 2.56 1.98
CA GLU A 61 9.62 1.17 1.60
C GLU A 61 8.30 0.37 1.45
N GLN A 62 7.29 0.65 2.28
CA GLN A 62 5.98 -0.01 2.19
C GLN A 62 5.19 0.40 0.94
N TYR A 63 5.36 1.65 0.48
CA TYR A 63 4.71 2.16 -0.72
C TYR A 63 5.33 1.60 -2.02
N GLY A 64 6.54 1.02 -1.94
CA GLY A 64 7.26 0.48 -3.10
C GLY A 64 8.19 1.49 -3.78
N LEU A 65 8.64 2.52 -3.05
CA LEU A 65 9.70 3.44 -3.46
C LEU A 65 11.08 2.93 -3.03
#